data_AF-A0A3Q2QRQ0-F1
#
_entry.id   AF-A0A3Q2QRQ0-F1
#
_cell.length_a   1.000
_cell.length_b   1.000
_cell.length_c   1.000
_cell.angle_alpha   90.00
_cell.angle_beta   90.00
_cell.angle_gamma   90.00
#
_symmetry.space_group_name_H-M   'P 1'
#
loop_
_entity.id
_entity.type
_entity.pdbx_description
1 polymer ?
#
loop_
_entity_poly.entity_id
_entity_poly.type
_entity_poly.pdbx_seq_one_letter_code
_entity_poly.pdbx_strand_id
1 'polypeptide(L)' 'MLNGKKSSRKVSNQDINPCLEESDASHKCLDAYNYDKSRCSAYFLRYKNCRKYWVS' A
#
# COMPACT_ATOMS: atom_id res chain seq x y z
N MET A 1 -14.21 19.98 -9.97
CA MET A 1 -12.94 19.61 -9.31
C MET A 1 -12.71 18.12 -9.59
N LEU A 2 -11.98 17.79 -10.65
CA LEU A 2 -11.99 16.44 -11.25
C LEU A 2 -10.99 15.51 -10.56
N ASN A 3 -11.55 14.48 -9.90
CA ASN A 3 -11.12 13.08 -9.82
C ASN A 3 -9.63 12.81 -10.09
N GLY A 4 -8.88 12.58 -9.02
CA GLY A 4 -7.52 12.02 -9.06
C GLY A 4 -7.49 10.61 -9.63
N LYS A 5 -7.37 10.53 -10.95
CA LYS A 5 -6.68 9.49 -11.74
C LYS A 5 -6.84 8.03 -11.26
N LYS A 6 -8.01 7.43 -11.53
CA LYS A 6 -8.10 6.01 -11.87
C LYS A 6 -7.52 5.81 -13.28
N SER A 7 -6.20 5.71 -13.39
CA SER A 7 -5.55 5.25 -14.61
C SER A 7 -5.46 3.72 -14.54
N SER A 8 -6.46 3.03 -15.08
CA SER A 8 -6.30 1.66 -15.61
C SER A 8 -5.26 1.69 -16.73
N ARG A 9 -4.00 1.92 -16.38
CA ARG A 9 -2.88 1.51 -17.19
C ARG A 9 -2.73 0.03 -16.89
N LYS A 10 -2.97 -0.79 -17.90
CA LYS A 10 -2.45 -2.16 -17.96
C LYS A 10 -0.92 -2.04 -17.83
N VAL A 11 -0.43 -1.87 -16.62
CA VAL A 11 0.99 -2.07 -16.30
C VAL A 11 1.17 -3.56 -16.50
N SER A 12 2.03 -3.90 -17.46
CA SER A 12 2.52 -5.25 -17.68
C SER A 12 2.71 -5.91 -16.32
N ASN A 13 2.00 -7.02 -16.09
CA ASN A 13 1.73 -7.72 -14.82
C ASN A 13 2.98 -8.17 -14.02
N GLN A 14 4.16 -7.65 -14.34
CA GLN A 14 5.46 -8.09 -13.87
C GLN A 14 6.19 -7.05 -13.00
N ASP A 15 5.72 -5.79 -12.93
CA ASP A 15 6.35 -4.72 -12.11
C ASP A 15 5.34 -3.94 -11.22
N ILE A 16 4.10 -4.43 -11.10
CA ILE A 16 3.23 -3.96 -10.00
C ILE A 16 3.84 -4.53 -8.72
N ASN A 17 4.47 -3.68 -7.90
CA ASN A 17 4.88 -4.08 -6.56
C ASN A 17 3.65 -4.69 -5.85
N PRO A 18 3.64 -6.00 -5.52
CA PRO A 18 2.47 -6.63 -4.91
C PRO A 18 2.12 -6.03 -3.55
N CYS A 19 3.04 -5.25 -2.96
CA CYS A 19 2.88 -4.59 -1.69
C CYS A 19 2.37 -3.14 -1.83
N LEU A 20 2.01 -2.69 -3.04
CA LEU A 20 1.47 -1.35 -3.28
C LEU A 20 0.14 -1.14 -2.57
N GLU A 21 -0.74 -2.14 -2.59
CA GLU A 21 -2.02 -2.08 -1.86
C GLU A 21 -1.82 -1.98 -0.35
N GLU A 22 -0.90 -2.77 0.21
CA GLU A 22 -0.59 -2.73 1.64
C GLU A 22 0.09 -1.41 2.06
N SER A 23 0.91 -0.82 1.18
CA SER A 23 1.50 0.51 1.38
C SER A 23 0.44 1.62 1.34
N ASP A 24 -0.49 1.56 0.38
CA ASP A 24 -1.60 2.50 0.28
C ASP A 24 -2.54 2.39 1.50
N ALA A 25 -2.85 1.17 1.94
CA ALA A 25 -3.63 0.92 3.14
C ALA A 25 -2.96 1.47 4.40
N SER A 26 -1.62 1.31 4.51
CA SER A 26 -0.84 1.89 5.60
C SER A 26 -0.93 3.42 5.62
N HIS A 27 -0.84 4.07 4.46
CA HIS A 27 -0.97 5.53 4.34
C HIS A 27 -2.39 6.01 4.68
N LYS A 28 -3.43 5.33 4.20
CA LYS A 28 -4.83 5.64 4.55
C LYS A 28 -5.10 5.49 6.04
N CYS A 29 -4.53 4.46 6.66
CA CYS A 29 -4.62 4.27 8.10
C CYS A 29 -3.93 5.43 8.84
N LEU A 30 -2.72 5.83 8.44
CA LEU A 30 -2.05 6.97 9.04
C LEU A 30 -2.88 8.25 8.91
N ASP A 31 -3.42 8.54 7.72
CA ASP A 31 -4.29 9.70 7.51
C ASP A 31 -5.52 9.69 8.44
N ALA A 32 -6.18 8.54 8.58
CA ALA A 32 -7.35 8.37 9.44
C ALA A 32 -7.06 8.49 10.95
N TYR A 33 -5.84 8.14 11.38
CA TYR A 33 -5.44 8.10 12.79
C TYR A 33 -4.41 9.18 13.17
N ASN A 34 -4.33 10.31 12.46
CA ASN A 34 -3.37 11.39 12.73
C ASN A 34 -1.90 10.92 12.74
N TYR A 35 -1.53 10.05 11.81
CA TYR A 35 -0.23 9.42 11.68
C TYR A 35 0.18 8.54 12.86
N ASP A 36 -0.79 8.02 13.63
CA ASP A 36 -0.55 7.06 14.70
C ASP A 36 -0.12 5.70 14.15
N LYS A 37 1.19 5.45 14.17
CA LYS A 37 1.80 4.20 13.68
C LYS A 37 1.42 2.98 14.52
N SER A 38 1.07 3.17 15.79
CA SER A 38 0.70 2.07 16.69
C SER A 38 -0.63 1.45 16.25
N ARG A 39 -1.60 2.29 15.83
CA ARG A 39 -2.87 1.85 15.25
C ARG A 39 -2.71 1.11 13.92
N CYS A 40 -1.71 1.50 13.12
CA CYS A 40 -1.47 0.95 11.79
C CYS A 40 -0.45 -0.20 11.75
N SER A 41 0.00 -0.68 12.92
CA SER A 41 1.00 -1.76 13.05
C SER A 41 0.67 -3.03 12.26
N ALA A 42 -0.61 -3.38 12.15
CA ALA A 42 -1.09 -4.50 11.34
C ALA A 42 -0.80 -4.33 9.84
N TYR A 43 -1.01 -3.14 9.28
CA TYR A 43 -0.72 -2.85 7.86
C TYR A 43 0.78 -2.86 7.58
N PHE A 44 1.59 -2.32 8.50
CA PHE A 44 3.05 -2.42 8.41
C PHE A 44 3.55 -3.87 8.45
N LEU A 45 2.92 -4.72 9.28
CA LEU A 45 3.25 -6.14 9.33
C LEU A 45 2.90 -6.83 8.01
N ARG A 46 1.76 -6.53 7.39
CA ARG A 46 1.38 -7.05 6.08
C ARG A 46 2.34 -6.60 4.98
N TYR A 47 2.69 -5.32 4.94
CA TYR A 47 3.67 -4.78 3.99
C TYR A 47 5.04 -5.48 4.13
N LYS A 48 5.51 -5.70 5.37
CA LYS A 48 6.77 -6.45 5.63
C LYS A 48 6.70 -7.89 5.14
N ASN A 49 5.59 -8.58 5.40
CA ASN A 49 5.39 -9.95 4.92
C ASN A 49 5.37 -9.99 3.39
N CYS A 50 4.62 -9.11 2.74
CA CYS A 50 4.57 -9.02 1.29
C CYS A 50 5.97 -8.77 0.69
N ARG A 51 6.75 -7.83 1.24
CA ARG A 51 8.14 -7.61 0.79
C ARG A 51 9.03 -8.82 0.98
N LYS A 52 8.85 -9.57 2.07
CA LYS A 52 9.60 -10.80 2.32
C LYS A 52 9.31 -11.86 1.25
N TYR A 53 8.06 -11.98 0.80
CA TYR A 53 7.69 -12.89 -0.28
C TYR A 53 8.14 -12.41 -1.67
N TRP A 54 8.20 -11.09 -1.90
CA TRP A 54 8.60 -10.52 -3.20
C TRP A 54 10.12 -10.46 -3.41
N VAL A 55 10.90 -10.24 -2.35
CA VAL A 55 12.37 -10.22 -2.41
C VAL A 55 12.98 -11.62 -2.32
N SER A 56 12.16 -12.65 -2.10
CA SER A 56 12.60 -14.05 -1.97
C SER A 56 12.52 -14.84 -3.27
#